data_AF-A0A6B3EY58-F1
#
_entry.id   AF-A0A6B3EY58-F1
#
_cell.length_a   1.000
_cell.length_b   1.000
_cell.length_c   1.000
_cell.angle_alpha   90.00
_cell.angle_beta   90.00
_cell.angle_gamma   90.00
#
_symmetry.space_group_name_H-M   'P 1'
#
loop_
_entity.id
_entity.type
_entity.pdbx_description
1 polymer ?
#
loop_
_entity_poly.entity_id
_entity_poly.type
_entity_poly.pdbx_seq_one_letter_code
_entity_poly.pdbx_strand_id
1 'polypeptide(L)'
;HLTGWRTNDNVYATATSLAGPWTPFRHFAPPGTNTYDTQTANIIPMQGTSATTYIYAGDRWDTDDLGASPLVWLPLTLSGTTAALGWQNAWTLDVAAGTWTGTSNPPSGTRRLTSAASGQLMDVSGGDTGNGSGVVQWPANGGANQRWALRRLQG
;
A
#
# COMPACT_ATOMS: atom_id res chain seq x y z
N HIS A 1 15.38 0.17 13.51
CA HIS A 1 14.64 -0.75 14.38
C HIS A 1 15.07 -2.18 14.04
N LEU A 2 15.18 -3.08 15.02
CA LEU A 2 15.51 -4.48 14.82
C LEU A 2 14.48 -5.32 15.60
N THR A 3 13.60 -6.02 14.90
CA THR A 3 12.42 -6.70 15.48
C THR A 3 12.36 -8.19 15.15
N GLY A 4 13.48 -8.79 14.72
CA GLY A 4 13.53 -10.18 14.28
C GLY A 4 12.61 -10.41 13.08
N TRP A 5 11.76 -11.44 13.16
CA TRP A 5 10.81 -11.78 12.09
C TRP A 5 9.62 -10.83 11.98
N ARG A 6 9.29 -10.10 13.07
CA ARG A 6 8.20 -9.12 13.02
C ARG A 6 8.59 -7.99 12.07
N THR A 7 7.68 -7.65 11.17
CA THR A 7 7.84 -6.52 10.24
C THR A 7 7.92 -5.20 11.03
N ASN A 8 8.56 -4.19 10.45
CA ASN A 8 8.73 -2.87 11.04
C ASN A 8 8.83 -1.82 9.93
N ASP A 9 8.76 -0.54 10.28
CA ASP A 9 8.97 0.51 9.30
C ASP A 9 10.43 0.57 8.85
N ASN A 10 10.67 0.12 7.62
CA ASN A 10 11.97 0.19 6.99
C ASN A 10 12.30 1.66 6.64
N VAL A 11 13.60 1.95 6.56
CA VAL A 11 14.12 3.31 6.36
C VAL A 11 15.20 3.33 5.28
N TYR A 12 15.41 4.50 4.68
CA TYR A 12 16.51 4.77 3.74
C TYR A 12 17.32 5.99 4.20
N ALA A 13 18.55 6.08 3.70
CA ALA A 13 19.42 7.25 3.80
C ALA A 13 20.11 7.46 2.44
N THR A 14 20.64 8.66 2.21
CA THR A 14 21.31 9.02 0.96
C THR A 14 22.67 9.64 1.23
N ALA A 15 23.62 9.43 0.32
CA ALA A 15 24.91 10.11 0.28
C ALA A 15 25.36 10.25 -1.17
N THR A 16 26.24 11.21 -1.45
CA THR A 16 26.89 11.36 -2.78
C THR A 16 28.17 10.54 -2.89
N SER A 17 28.65 9.97 -1.78
CA SER A 17 29.80 9.07 -1.70
C SER A 17 29.49 7.97 -0.70
N LEU A 18 30.00 6.76 -0.93
CA LEU A 18 29.86 5.63 0.00
C LEU A 18 30.46 5.93 1.38
N ALA A 19 31.51 6.76 1.43
CA ALA A 19 32.11 7.21 2.68
C ALA A 19 31.25 8.24 3.46
N GLY A 20 30.17 8.73 2.84
CA GLY A 20 29.30 9.76 3.39
C GLY A 20 29.73 11.19 2.99
N PRO A 21 29.20 12.21 3.70
CA PRO A 21 28.27 12.09 4.82
C PRO A 21 26.91 11.51 4.40
N TRP A 22 26.37 10.61 5.22
CA TRP A 22 25.03 10.04 5.03
C TRP A 22 23.98 10.93 5.70
N THR A 23 22.81 11.06 5.08
CA THR A 23 21.66 11.73 5.70
C THR A 23 21.09 10.90 6.85
N PRO A 24 20.36 11.52 7.80
CA PRO A 24 19.57 10.78 8.78
C PRO A 24 18.55 9.86 8.08
N PHE A 25 18.28 8.70 8.68
CA PHE A 25 17.30 7.74 8.20
C PHE A 25 15.90 8.34 8.07
N ARG A 26 15.19 7.97 7.01
CA ARG A 26 13.82 8.40 6.70
C ARG A 26 12.98 7.21 6.27
N HIS A 27 11.68 7.24 6.55
CA HIS A 27 10.75 6.25 6.01
C HIS A 27 10.54 6.48 4.51
N PHE A 28 10.47 5.39 3.74
CA PHE A 28 10.10 5.45 2.32
C PHE A 28 8.70 4.89 2.05
N ALA A 29 8.15 4.09 2.96
CA ALA A 29 6.72 3.75 3.01
C ALA A 29 6.02 4.65 4.04
N PRO A 30 4.68 4.81 3.99
CA PRO A 30 3.93 5.48 5.04
C PRO A 30 4.26 4.87 6.41
N PRO A 31 4.64 5.68 7.42
CA PRO A 31 4.97 5.17 8.75
C PRO A 31 3.83 4.39 9.38
N GLY A 32 4.24 3.38 10.15
CA GLY A 32 3.43 2.39 10.83
C GLY A 32 3.10 1.16 9.97
N THR A 33 3.13 1.29 8.63
CA THR A 33 2.60 0.23 7.74
C THR A 33 3.45 -1.04 7.81
N ASN A 34 4.56 -0.99 8.55
CA ASN A 34 5.59 -2.00 8.64
C ASN A 34 6.08 -2.36 7.23
N THR A 35 6.19 -1.32 6.40
CA THR A 35 6.50 -1.43 4.98
C THR A 35 5.54 -2.41 4.28
N TYR A 36 4.23 -2.23 4.52
CA TYR A 36 3.15 -3.09 4.02
C TYR A 36 3.23 -4.55 4.49
N ASP A 37 3.60 -4.73 5.75
CA ASP A 37 3.90 -6.02 6.38
C ASP A 37 4.93 -6.82 5.60
N THR A 38 6.08 -6.18 5.32
CA THR A 38 7.22 -6.80 4.65
C THR A 38 8.54 -6.33 5.25
N GLN A 39 9.64 -7.06 4.97
CA GLN A 39 11.00 -6.61 5.20
C GLN A 39 11.73 -6.48 3.87
N THR A 40 12.47 -5.38 3.68
CA THR A 40 13.23 -5.11 2.44
C THR A 40 14.28 -6.18 2.24
N ALA A 41 14.26 -6.84 1.08
CA ALA A 41 15.31 -7.76 0.67
C ALA A 41 16.20 -7.18 -0.43
N ASN A 42 15.58 -6.63 -1.49
CA ASN A 42 16.33 -6.12 -2.64
C ASN A 42 15.61 -4.96 -3.34
N ILE A 43 16.40 -4.10 -3.99
CA ILE A 43 15.93 -3.09 -4.95
C ILE A 43 16.51 -3.44 -6.32
N ILE A 44 15.64 -3.76 -7.27
CA ILE A 44 16.03 -4.26 -8.59
C ILE A 44 15.80 -3.16 -9.64
N PRO A 45 16.85 -2.58 -10.25
CA PRO A 45 16.68 -1.63 -11.34
C PRO A 45 16.30 -2.36 -12.64
N MET A 46 15.22 -1.93 -13.27
CA MET A 46 14.82 -2.34 -14.62
C MET A 46 14.99 -1.16 -15.56
N GLN A 47 16.13 -1.10 -16.24
CA GLN A 47 16.41 -0.09 -17.25
C GLN A 47 15.80 -0.50 -18.59
N GLY A 48 14.96 0.37 -19.15
CA GLY A 48 14.46 0.23 -20.51
C GLY A 48 14.79 1.44 -21.37
N THR A 49 14.19 1.48 -22.55
CA THR A 49 14.46 2.52 -23.57
C THR A 49 13.92 3.90 -23.18
N SER A 50 12.92 3.98 -22.31
CA SER A 50 12.22 5.23 -21.95
C SER A 50 12.47 5.67 -20.52
N ALA A 51 12.60 4.73 -19.58
CA ALA A 51 12.81 5.01 -18.17
C ALA A 51 13.57 3.88 -17.46
N THR A 52 13.88 4.09 -16.19
CA THR A 52 14.31 3.02 -15.28
C THR A 52 13.28 2.90 -14.16
N THR A 53 12.66 1.74 -14.03
CA THR A 53 11.81 1.41 -12.89
C THR A 53 12.65 0.71 -11.83
N TYR A 54 12.59 1.17 -10.59
CA TYR A 54 13.19 0.48 -9.45
C TYR A 54 12.12 -0.37 -8.78
N ILE A 55 12.37 -1.66 -8.60
CA ILE A 55 11.41 -2.59 -8.01
C ILE A 55 11.86 -2.87 -6.58
N TYR A 56 11.02 -2.51 -5.62
CA TYR A 56 11.13 -2.98 -4.25
C TYR A 56 10.69 -4.44 -4.20
N ALA A 57 11.55 -5.32 -3.66
CA ALA A 57 11.20 -6.68 -3.31
C ALA A 57 11.34 -6.86 -1.79
N GLY A 58 10.22 -7.20 -1.14
CA GLY A 58 10.18 -7.48 0.29
C GLY A 58 9.50 -8.80 0.61
N ASP A 59 9.94 -9.42 1.69
CA ASP A 59 9.43 -10.69 2.19
C ASP A 59 8.43 -10.48 3.32
N ARG A 60 7.35 -11.25 3.30
CA ARG A 60 6.47 -11.45 4.44
C ARG A 60 6.79 -12.79 5.06
N TRP A 61 7.72 -12.80 6.01
CA TRP A 61 8.25 -14.04 6.59
C TRP A 61 7.17 -14.89 7.25
N ASP A 62 7.04 -16.13 6.78
CA ASP A 62 6.42 -17.22 7.51
C ASP A 62 7.52 -18.00 8.22
N THR A 63 7.55 -17.90 9.55
CA THR A 63 8.62 -18.50 10.36
C THR A 63 8.48 -20.01 10.50
N ASP A 64 7.31 -20.56 10.19
CA ASP A 64 7.07 -22.00 10.22
C ASP A 64 7.47 -22.65 8.88
N ASP A 65 7.44 -21.89 7.78
CA ASP A 65 7.92 -22.30 6.46
C ASP A 65 8.55 -21.12 5.68
N LEU A 66 9.86 -20.96 5.84
CA LEU A 66 10.60 -19.89 5.16
C LEU A 66 10.55 -20.03 3.62
N GLY A 67 10.40 -21.25 3.09
CA GLY A 67 10.34 -21.48 1.64
C GLY A 67 9.01 -21.03 1.03
N ALA A 68 7.95 -20.98 1.84
CA ALA A 68 6.62 -20.53 1.44
C ALA A 68 6.36 -19.03 1.75
N SER A 69 7.35 -18.31 2.30
CA SER A 69 7.21 -16.89 2.66
C SER A 69 6.78 -16.04 1.44
N PRO A 70 5.62 -15.36 1.51
CA PRO A 70 5.14 -14.56 0.39
C PRO A 70 6.04 -13.36 0.06
N LEU A 71 6.18 -13.09 -1.24
CA LEU A 71 6.85 -11.90 -1.75
C LEU A 71 5.86 -10.78 -2.05
N VAL A 72 6.28 -9.54 -1.78
CA VAL A 72 5.58 -8.33 -2.19
C VAL A 72 6.52 -7.50 -3.03
N TRP A 73 6.14 -7.31 -4.30
CA TRP A 73 6.89 -6.49 -5.24
C TRP A 73 6.13 -5.22 -5.56
N LEU A 74 6.79 -4.08 -5.47
CA LEU A 74 6.17 -2.78 -5.64
C LEU A 74 7.11 -1.83 -6.42
N PRO A 75 6.60 -0.96 -7.28
CA PRO A 75 7.41 0.06 -7.92
C PRO A 75 7.86 1.10 -6.87
N LEU A 76 9.17 1.25 -6.72
CA LEU A 76 9.80 2.27 -5.90
C LEU A 76 10.02 3.53 -6.74
N THR A 77 9.50 4.65 -6.25
CA THR A 77 9.74 5.96 -6.88
C THR A 77 10.99 6.58 -6.29
N LEU A 78 11.98 6.87 -7.15
CA LEU A 78 13.16 7.64 -6.80
C LEU A 78 13.12 8.98 -7.54
N SER A 79 13.21 10.08 -6.81
CA SER A 79 13.24 11.43 -7.38
C SER A 79 14.20 12.31 -6.57
N GLY A 80 15.33 12.68 -7.18
CA GLY A 80 16.43 13.35 -6.47
C GLY A 80 16.90 12.50 -5.28
N THR A 81 16.78 13.05 -4.07
CA THR A 81 17.13 12.36 -2.82
C THR A 81 15.94 11.72 -2.11
N THR A 82 14.77 11.66 -2.75
CA THR A 82 13.55 11.10 -2.17
C THR A 82 13.28 9.69 -2.70
N ALA A 83 13.11 8.75 -1.79
CA ALA A 83 12.55 7.43 -2.06
C ALA A 83 11.12 7.35 -1.50
N ALA A 84 10.18 6.87 -2.31
CA ALA A 84 8.78 6.71 -1.93
C ALA A 84 8.22 5.39 -2.47
N LEU A 85 7.59 4.62 -1.58
CA LEU A 85 6.92 3.36 -1.86
C LEU A 85 5.44 3.50 -1.53
N GLY A 86 4.61 3.30 -2.54
CA GLY A 86 3.15 3.32 -2.42
C GLY A 86 2.56 1.98 -2.79
N TRP A 87 1.65 1.47 -1.96
CA TRP A 87 0.92 0.22 -2.25
C TRP A 87 0.20 0.27 -3.60
N GLN A 88 0.42 -0.77 -4.41
CA GLN A 88 -0.34 -1.04 -5.63
C GLN A 88 -1.11 -2.35 -5.44
N ASN A 89 -2.43 -2.31 -5.61
CA ASN A 89 -3.30 -3.50 -5.60
C ASN A 89 -2.95 -4.44 -6.77
N ALA A 90 -2.61 -3.84 -7.91
CA ALA A 90 -2.09 -4.51 -9.09
C ALA A 90 -1.24 -3.52 -9.87
N TRP A 91 -0.17 -3.98 -10.49
CA TRP A 91 0.68 -3.17 -11.34
C TRP A 91 1.33 -4.03 -12.43
N THR A 92 1.74 -3.39 -13.52
CA THR A 92 2.40 -4.03 -14.67
C THR A 92 3.68 -3.28 -15.01
N LEU A 93 4.70 -4.03 -15.43
CA LEU A 93 5.99 -3.52 -15.86
C LEU A 93 6.16 -3.76 -17.36
N ASP A 94 6.42 -2.69 -18.11
CA ASP A 94 6.98 -2.80 -19.45
C ASP A 94 8.50 -2.89 -19.33
N VAL A 95 9.04 -4.10 -19.48
CA VAL A 95 10.48 -4.35 -19.35
C VAL A 95 11.30 -3.72 -20.48
N ALA A 96 10.70 -3.53 -21.66
CA ALA A 96 11.41 -2.94 -22.80
C ALA A 96 11.48 -1.42 -22.67
N ALA A 97 10.38 -0.77 -22.25
CA ALA A 97 10.35 0.66 -22.01
C ALA A 97 10.95 1.06 -20.65
N GLY A 98 10.97 0.14 -19.68
CA GLY A 98 11.40 0.39 -18.30
C GLY A 98 10.38 1.23 -17.51
N THR A 99 9.12 1.21 -17.92
CA THR A 99 8.01 1.98 -17.33
C THR A 99 7.02 1.05 -16.64
N TRP A 100 6.20 1.59 -15.74
CA TRP A 100 5.17 0.82 -15.04
C TRP A 100 3.85 1.58 -14.96
N THR A 101 2.76 0.84 -14.82
CA THR A 101 1.43 1.37 -14.50
C THR A 101 0.81 0.54 -13.39
N GLY A 102 -0.10 1.11 -12.61
CA GLY A 102 -0.69 0.40 -11.48
C GLY A 102 -1.94 1.05 -10.93
N THR A 103 -2.57 0.34 -10.00
CA THR A 103 -3.76 0.78 -9.28
C THR A 103 -3.48 0.76 -7.80
N SER A 104 -3.86 1.82 -7.10
CA SER A 104 -3.77 1.89 -5.63
C SER A 104 -5.16 1.80 -5.01
N ASN A 105 -5.21 1.57 -3.70
CA ASN A 105 -6.47 1.69 -2.97
C ASN A 105 -7.07 3.08 -3.18
N PRO A 106 -8.40 3.18 -3.35
CA PRO A 106 -9.04 4.48 -3.49
C PRO A 106 -8.66 5.40 -2.33
N PRO A 107 -8.50 6.71 -2.58
CA PRO A 107 -8.15 7.65 -1.53
C PRO A 107 -9.19 7.62 -0.42
N SER A 108 -8.74 7.86 0.82
CA SER A 108 -9.63 8.05 1.96
C SER A 108 -10.73 9.06 1.59
N GLY A 109 -11.94 8.80 2.05
CA GLY A 109 -13.07 9.66 1.76
C GLY A 109 -14.41 8.97 1.96
N THR A 110 -15.47 9.77 1.84
CA THR A 110 -16.83 9.25 1.91
C THR A 110 -17.18 8.58 0.58
N ARG A 111 -17.70 7.35 0.65
CA ARG A 111 -18.10 6.54 -0.50
C ARG A 111 -19.48 5.93 -0.24
N ARG A 112 -20.13 5.49 -1.32
CA ARG A 112 -21.29 4.59 -1.26
C ARG A 112 -20.83 3.24 -1.81
N LEU A 113 -21.28 2.16 -1.19
CA LEU A 113 -20.92 0.80 -1.57
C LEU A 113 -22.16 0.17 -2.22
N THR A 114 -22.14 0.02 -3.54
CA THR A 114 -23.25 -0.56 -4.32
C THR A 114 -23.00 -2.05 -4.53
N SER A 115 -23.99 -2.88 -4.20
CA SER A 115 -23.98 -4.30 -4.55
C SER A 115 -24.07 -4.46 -6.06
N ALA A 116 -23.11 -5.17 -6.66
CA ALA A 116 -23.14 -5.49 -8.09
C ALA A 116 -24.32 -6.41 -8.45
N ALA A 117 -24.81 -7.23 -7.50
CA ALA A 117 -25.89 -8.18 -7.74
C ALA A 117 -27.29 -7.54 -7.70
N SER A 118 -27.51 -6.58 -6.79
CA SER A 118 -28.85 -5.99 -6.57
C SER A 118 -28.96 -4.52 -6.99
N GLY A 119 -27.83 -3.82 -7.19
CA GLY A 119 -27.79 -2.37 -7.39
C GLY A 119 -28.13 -1.54 -6.14
N GLN A 120 -28.38 -2.18 -4.99
CA GLN A 120 -28.69 -1.51 -3.73
C GLN A 120 -27.42 -1.06 -2.99
N LEU A 121 -27.55 -0.07 -2.11
CA LEU A 121 -26.44 0.46 -1.32
C LEU A 121 -26.33 -0.24 0.04
N MET A 122 -25.10 -0.41 0.54
CA MET A 122 -24.85 -0.73 1.94
C MET A 122 -25.40 0.39 2.83
N ASP A 123 -26.24 0.02 3.80
CA ASP A 123 -27.08 0.90 4.59
C ASP A 123 -27.10 0.42 6.06
N VAL A 124 -27.20 1.34 7.03
CA VAL A 124 -27.53 0.99 8.42
C VAL A 124 -29.05 1.04 8.61
N SER A 125 -29.65 -0.10 8.97
CA SER A 125 -31.10 -0.28 9.07
C SER A 125 -31.78 0.85 9.86
N GLY A 126 -32.78 1.48 9.25
CA GLY A 126 -33.54 2.58 9.85
C GLY A 126 -32.75 3.89 10.06
N GLY A 127 -31.49 3.95 9.62
CA GLY A 127 -30.60 5.07 9.90
C GLY A 127 -30.14 5.16 11.35
N ASP A 128 -30.19 4.04 12.07
CA ASP A 128 -29.83 3.98 13.49
C ASP A 128 -28.34 4.32 13.72
N THR A 129 -28.06 4.91 14.88
CA THR A 129 -26.72 5.34 15.31
C THR A 129 -26.22 4.56 16.53
N GLY A 130 -27.03 3.64 17.07
CA GLY A 130 -26.67 2.77 18.16
C GLY A 130 -25.58 1.75 17.79
N ASN A 131 -24.84 1.29 18.80
CA ASN A 131 -23.95 0.15 18.60
C ASN A 131 -24.78 -1.13 18.39
N GLY A 132 -24.36 -1.95 17.44
CA GLY A 132 -25.05 -3.20 17.09
C GLY A 132 -26.20 -3.04 16.09
N SER A 133 -26.45 -1.83 15.58
CA SER A 133 -27.41 -1.63 14.50
C SER A 133 -27.04 -2.47 13.28
N GLY A 134 -28.05 -3.09 12.66
CA GLY A 134 -27.85 -4.00 11.54
C GLY A 134 -27.40 -3.28 10.27
N VAL A 135 -26.40 -3.82 9.59
CA VAL A 135 -25.99 -3.40 8.24
C VAL A 135 -26.79 -4.22 7.22
N VAL A 136 -27.49 -3.53 6.33
CA VAL A 136 -28.38 -4.10 5.31
C VAL A 136 -28.03 -3.55 3.93
N GLN A 137 -28.72 -4.06 2.89
CA GLN A 137 -28.77 -3.41 1.58
C GLN A 137 -30.13 -2.73 1.41
N TRP A 138 -30.14 -1.53 0.85
CA TRP A 138 -31.37 -0.77 0.62
C TRP A 138 -31.29 0.06 -0.68
N PRO A 139 -32.40 0.31 -1.38
CA PRO A 139 -32.42 1.26 -2.49
C PRO A 139 -31.82 2.61 -2.10
N ALA A 140 -31.11 3.25 -3.03
CA ALA A 140 -30.49 4.53 -2.78
C ALA A 140 -31.54 5.58 -2.38
N ASN A 141 -31.39 6.17 -1.18
CA ASN A 141 -32.34 7.13 -0.62
C ASN A 141 -31.69 8.49 -0.26
N GLY A 142 -30.37 8.63 -0.45
CA GLY A 142 -29.63 9.86 -0.16
C GLY A 142 -29.28 10.07 1.33
N GLY A 143 -29.69 9.13 2.19
CA GLY A 143 -29.45 9.15 3.63
C GLY A 143 -27.98 9.13 4.02
N ALA A 144 -27.68 9.62 5.24
CA ALA A 144 -26.33 9.58 5.79
C ALA A 144 -25.85 8.16 6.11
N ASN A 145 -26.78 7.29 6.47
CA ASN A 145 -26.61 5.85 6.71
C ASN A 145 -26.19 5.04 5.46
N GLN A 146 -26.19 5.65 4.27
CA GLN A 146 -25.66 5.06 3.04
C GLN A 146 -24.27 5.59 2.65
N ARG A 147 -23.63 6.38 3.53
CA ARG A 147 -22.34 7.02 3.30
C ARG A 147 -21.29 6.48 4.27
N TRP A 148 -20.25 5.88 3.72
CA TRP A 148 -19.20 5.21 4.49
C TRP A 148 -17.88 5.93 4.35
N ALA A 149 -17.23 6.23 5.47
CA ALA A 149 -15.89 6.78 5.47
C ALA A 149 -14.88 5.66 5.24
N LEU A 150 -14.31 5.59 4.04
CA LEU A 150 -13.12 4.78 3.82
C LEU A 150 -11.93 5.54 4.39
N ARG A 151 -11.27 4.96 5.38
CA ARG A 151 -10.03 5.48 5.94
C ARG A 151 -8.94 4.45 5.67
N ARG A 152 -7.85 4.89 5.06
CA ARG A 152 -6.60 4.12 5.15
C ARG A 152 -6.24 4.06 6.62
N LEU A 153 -6.20 2.85 7.16
CA LEU A 153 -5.59 2.65 8.46
C LEU A 153 -4.12 3.00 8.26
N GLN A 154 -3.65 3.97 9.02
CA GLN A 154 -2.24 4.03 9.35
C GLN A 154 -2.06 2.82 10.26
N GLY A 155 -1.76 1.66 9.63
CA GLY A 155 -0.84 0.75 10.26
C GLY A 155 0.37 1.58 10.50
#